data_AF-A0A496VU72-F1
#
_entry.id   AF-A0A496VU72-F1
#
_cell.length_a   1.000
_cell.length_b   1.000
_cell.length_c   1.000
_cell.angle_alpha   90.00
_cell.angle_beta   90.00
_cell.angle_gamma   90.00
#
_symmetry.space_group_name_H-M   'P 1'
#
loop_
_entity.id
_entity.type
_entity.pdbx_description
1 polymer ?
#
loop_
_entity_poly.entity_id
_entity_poly.type
_entity_poly.pdbx_seq_one_letter_code
_entity_poly.pdbx_strand_id
1 'polypeptide(L)'
;MFKLLTKLEADIKQDYNYAIKSKQKDELSKNYLSLCKRFRERINKYDKPLKKVCRKVSLEDILDEVKSFFKDSQPTFSQNVSLLKGYFKFRHWYAHSRYFHKTPPIPAIQHLQILCHEFKTHVFLRKK
;
A
#
# COMPACT_ATOMS: atom_id res chain seq x y z
N MET A 1 16.12 2.73 -8.29
CA MET A 1 14.70 2.42 -8.51
C MET A 1 14.19 1.26 -7.66
N PHE A 2 14.56 -0.01 -7.94
CA PHE A 2 14.00 -1.17 -7.21
C PHE A 2 14.22 -1.13 -5.70
N LYS A 3 15.41 -0.70 -5.24
CA LYS A 3 15.68 -0.53 -3.80
C LYS A 3 14.66 0.40 -3.11
N LEU A 4 14.29 1.50 -3.78
CA LEU A 4 13.31 2.46 -3.26
C LEU A 4 11.89 1.88 -3.28
N LEU A 5 11.51 1.14 -4.32
CA LEU A 5 10.22 0.43 -4.36
C LEU A 5 10.12 -0.62 -3.24
N THR A 6 11.15 -1.43 -3.05
CA THR A 6 11.20 -2.42 -1.97
C THR A 6 11.09 -1.75 -0.60
N LYS A 7 11.79 -0.63 -0.39
CA LYS A 7 11.70 0.14 0.85
C LYS A 7 10.28 0.68 1.06
N LEU A 8 9.69 1.31 0.05
CA LEU A 8 8.35 1.88 0.16
C LEU A 8 7.29 0.80 0.41
N GLU A 9 7.38 -0.37 -0.24
CA GLU A 9 6.52 -1.52 0.07
C GLU A 9 6.63 -1.93 1.55
N ALA A 10 7.86 -2.04 2.07
CA ALA A 10 8.09 -2.42 3.45
C ALA A 10 7.51 -1.38 4.42
N ASP A 11 7.73 -0.10 4.15
CA ASP A 11 7.23 1.01 4.97
C ASP A 11 5.69 1.03 4.98
N ILE A 12 5.02 0.86 3.83
CA ILE A 12 3.55 0.78 3.74
C ILE A 12 3.01 -0.41 4.54
N LYS A 13 3.60 -1.60 4.38
CA LYS A 13 3.19 -2.78 5.14
C LYS A 13 3.44 -2.59 6.63
N GLN A 14 4.53 -1.93 7.01
CA GLN A 14 4.85 -1.65 8.40
C GLN A 14 3.83 -0.69 9.01
N ASP A 15 3.50 0.40 8.33
CA ASP A 15 2.47 1.37 8.73
C ASP A 15 1.12 0.70 8.92
N TYR A 16 0.66 -0.06 7.93
CA TYR A 16 -0.58 -0.83 8.00
C TYR A 16 -0.58 -1.78 9.21
N ASN A 17 0.46 -2.61 9.36
CA ASN A 17 0.54 -3.56 10.46
C ASN A 17 0.62 -2.88 11.84
N TYR A 18 1.27 -1.72 11.90
CA TYR A 18 1.36 -0.90 13.10
C TYR A 18 -0.03 -0.38 13.47
N ALA A 19 -0.73 0.29 12.55
CA ALA A 19 -2.09 0.81 12.74
C ALA A 19 -3.06 -0.25 13.30
N ILE A 20 -3.03 -1.46 12.73
CA ILE A 20 -3.81 -2.61 13.20
C ILE A 20 -3.40 -3.02 14.63
N LYS A 21 -2.10 -3.13 14.91
CA LYS A 21 -1.58 -3.58 16.21
C LYS A 21 -1.88 -2.56 17.31
N SER A 22 -1.67 -1.28 17.05
CA SER A 22 -1.85 -0.19 18.01
C SER A 22 -3.30 0.28 18.11
N LYS A 23 -4.21 -0.22 17.25
CA LYS A 23 -5.62 0.20 17.19
C LYS A 23 -5.74 1.73 17.11
N GLN A 24 -4.98 2.32 16.19
CA GLN A 24 -4.99 3.77 16.00
C GLN A 24 -6.40 4.27 15.67
N LYS A 25 -6.72 5.47 16.17
CA LYS A 25 -8.05 6.06 16.06
C LYS A 25 -8.21 7.04 14.89
N ASP A 26 -7.13 7.31 14.15
CA ASP A 26 -7.21 8.14 12.94
C ASP A 26 -8.06 7.46 11.86
N GLU A 27 -8.60 8.27 10.96
CA GLU A 27 -9.57 7.82 9.97
C GLU A 27 -9.00 6.78 9.01
N LEU A 28 -7.74 6.95 8.55
CA LEU A 28 -7.14 5.95 7.68
C LEU A 28 -6.89 4.64 8.42
N SER A 29 -6.41 4.68 9.67
CA SER A 29 -6.26 3.48 10.48
C SER A 29 -7.58 2.73 10.70
N LYS A 30 -8.71 3.44 10.83
CA LYS A 30 -10.04 2.82 10.84
C LYS A 30 -10.36 2.13 9.52
N ASN A 31 -10.03 2.75 8.38
CA ASN A 31 -10.20 2.13 7.06
C ASN A 31 -9.32 0.88 6.91
N TYR A 32 -8.08 0.90 7.38
CA TYR A 32 -7.21 -0.28 7.42
C TYR A 32 -7.78 -1.42 8.28
N LEU A 33 -8.32 -1.10 9.45
CA LEU A 33 -9.00 -2.07 10.31
C LEU A 33 -10.23 -2.68 9.61
N SER A 34 -11.03 -1.84 8.95
CA SER A 34 -12.18 -2.28 8.15
C SER A 34 -11.75 -3.20 7.00
N LEU A 35 -10.70 -2.83 6.27
CA LEU A 35 -10.10 -3.67 5.23
C LEU A 35 -9.69 -5.04 5.78
N CYS A 36 -9.04 -5.08 6.94
CA CYS A 36 -8.66 -6.36 7.55
C CYS A 36 -9.87 -7.22 7.94
N LYS A 37 -10.92 -6.62 8.51
CA LYS A 37 -12.15 -7.34 8.88
C LYS A 37 -12.81 -7.95 7.65
N ARG A 38 -13.01 -7.14 6.59
CA ARG A 38 -13.53 -7.60 5.29
C ARG A 38 -12.69 -8.74 4.70
N PHE A 39 -11.37 -8.65 4.78
CA PHE A 39 -10.48 -9.71 4.33
C PHE A 39 -10.64 -10.99 5.15
N ARG A 40 -10.72 -10.88 6.48
CA ARG A 40 -10.92 -12.03 7.38
C ARG A 40 -12.23 -12.74 7.11
N GLU A 41 -13.29 -11.97 6.90
CA GLU A 41 -14.62 -12.49 6.53
C GLU A 41 -14.55 -13.26 5.21
N ARG A 42 -13.95 -12.67 4.17
CA ARG A 42 -13.79 -13.31 2.86
C ARG A 42 -13.07 -14.66 2.92
N ILE A 43 -12.05 -14.79 3.77
CA ILE A 43 -11.27 -16.03 3.91
C ILE A 43 -11.81 -16.97 5.01
N ASN A 44 -12.89 -16.59 5.70
CA ASN A 44 -13.52 -17.33 6.80
C ASN A 44 -12.57 -17.77 7.94
N LYS A 45 -11.51 -17.00 8.23
CA LYS A 45 -10.52 -17.34 9.28
C LYS A 45 -10.81 -16.63 10.60
N TYR A 46 -11.95 -16.99 11.21
CA TYR A 46 -12.36 -16.47 12.52
C TYR A 46 -11.62 -17.15 13.68
N ASP A 47 -11.05 -18.32 13.46
CA ASP A 47 -10.17 -19.04 14.38
C ASP A 47 -8.88 -18.28 14.71
N LYS A 48 -8.41 -17.42 13.80
CA LYS A 48 -7.11 -16.74 13.96
C LYS A 48 -7.25 -15.33 14.52
N PRO A 49 -6.28 -14.87 15.33
CA PRO A 49 -6.21 -13.48 15.77
C PRO A 49 -6.17 -12.52 14.58
N LEU A 50 -6.95 -11.44 14.64
CA LEU A 50 -7.10 -10.45 13.57
C LEU A 50 -5.73 -9.99 13.04
N LYS A 51 -4.79 -9.63 13.93
CA LYS A 51 -3.42 -9.23 13.58
C LYS A 51 -2.65 -10.24 12.71
N LYS A 52 -2.83 -11.55 12.95
CA LYS A 52 -2.17 -12.59 12.13
C LYS A 52 -2.79 -12.69 10.73
N VAL A 53 -4.09 -12.41 10.63
CA VAL A 53 -4.82 -12.39 9.35
C VAL A 53 -4.48 -11.14 8.55
N CYS A 54 -4.47 -9.95 9.17
CA CYS A 54 -4.20 -8.68 8.47
C CYS A 54 -2.84 -8.65 7.77
N ARG A 55 -1.82 -9.32 8.32
CA ARG A 55 -0.48 -9.43 7.69
C ARG A 55 -0.49 -10.04 6.30
N LYS A 56 -1.55 -10.76 5.95
CA LYS A 56 -1.72 -11.43 4.64
C LYS A 56 -2.49 -10.60 3.62
N VAL A 57 -3.01 -9.43 4.02
CA VAL A 57 -3.64 -8.49 3.10
C VAL A 57 -2.60 -8.05 2.07
N SER A 58 -3.00 -8.03 0.80
CA SER A 58 -2.07 -7.71 -0.28
C SER A 58 -1.68 -6.23 -0.24
N LEU A 59 -0.49 -5.91 -0.77
CA LEU A 59 -0.09 -4.50 -0.92
C LEU A 59 -1.08 -3.75 -1.82
N GLU A 60 -1.65 -4.43 -2.82
CA GLU A 60 -2.60 -3.84 -3.76
C GLU A 60 -3.86 -3.35 -3.05
N ASP A 61 -4.43 -4.18 -2.17
CA ASP A 61 -5.60 -3.82 -1.37
C ASP A 61 -5.33 -2.64 -0.42
N ILE A 62 -4.14 -2.61 0.20
CA ILE A 62 -3.74 -1.50 1.09
C ILE A 62 -3.64 -0.20 0.29
N LEU A 63 -3.02 -0.25 -0.89
CA LEU A 63 -2.87 0.93 -1.77
C LEU A 63 -4.22 1.42 -2.29
N ASP A 64 -5.18 0.53 -2.57
CA ASP A 64 -6.52 0.93 -2.99
C ASP A 64 -7.27 1.67 -1.87
N GLU A 65 -7.10 1.22 -0.62
CA GLU A 65 -7.71 1.91 0.52
C GLU A 65 -7.07 3.30 0.75
N VAL A 66 -5.74 3.41 0.64
CA VAL A 66 -5.02 4.69 0.70
C VAL A 66 -5.51 5.62 -0.40
N LYS A 67 -5.55 5.14 -1.65
CA LYS A 67 -6.03 5.90 -2.81
C LYS A 67 -7.45 6.41 -2.58
N SER A 68 -8.36 5.54 -2.13
CA SER A 68 -9.76 5.90 -1.92
C SER A 68 -9.90 6.96 -0.83
N PHE A 69 -9.14 6.84 0.27
CA PHE A 69 -9.17 7.80 1.37
C PHE A 69 -8.73 9.21 0.95
N PHE A 70 -7.70 9.31 0.12
CA PHE A 70 -7.16 10.60 -0.32
C PHE A 70 -7.82 11.14 -1.60
N LYS A 71 -8.82 10.44 -2.17
CA LYS A 71 -9.41 10.81 -3.46
C LYS A 71 -9.94 12.25 -3.47
N ASP A 72 -10.63 12.65 -2.42
CA ASP A 72 -11.30 13.95 -2.36
C ASP A 72 -10.42 15.03 -1.70
N SER A 73 -9.62 14.64 -0.70
CA SER A 73 -8.76 15.57 0.05
C SER A 73 -7.44 15.91 -0.65
N GLN A 74 -6.87 14.94 -1.39
CA GLN A 74 -5.59 15.07 -2.09
C GLN A 74 -5.63 14.30 -3.42
N PRO A 75 -6.38 14.79 -4.42
CA PRO A 75 -6.62 14.07 -5.68
C PRO A 75 -5.32 13.73 -6.42
N THR A 76 -4.33 14.64 -6.42
CA THR A 76 -3.02 14.40 -7.02
C THR A 76 -2.29 13.24 -6.36
N PHE A 77 -2.29 13.18 -5.02
CA PHE A 77 -1.69 12.07 -4.29
C PHE A 77 -2.42 10.75 -4.58
N SER A 78 -3.76 10.76 -4.63
CA SER A 78 -4.57 9.59 -4.99
C SER A 78 -4.24 9.06 -6.39
N GLN A 79 -4.03 9.95 -7.37
CA GLN A 79 -3.58 9.57 -8.70
C GLN A 79 -2.16 8.99 -8.69
N ASN A 80 -1.25 9.61 -7.93
CA ASN A 80 0.12 9.13 -7.74
C ASN A 80 0.17 7.73 -7.09
N VAL A 81 -0.70 7.45 -6.12
CA VAL A 81 -0.87 6.09 -5.55
C VAL A 81 -1.28 5.08 -6.62
N SER A 82 -2.14 5.46 -7.57
CA SER A 82 -2.52 4.59 -8.70
C SER A 82 -1.33 4.29 -9.61
N LEU A 83 -0.47 5.29 -9.87
CA LEU A 83 0.77 5.10 -10.63
C LEU A 83 1.75 4.18 -9.90
N LEU A 84 1.85 4.32 -8.57
CA LEU A 84 2.69 3.46 -7.73
C LEU A 84 2.28 1.98 -7.82
N LYS A 85 0.98 1.66 -7.91
CA LYS A 85 0.51 0.28 -8.17
C LYS A 85 1.12 -0.27 -9.47
N GLY A 86 1.16 0.55 -10.52
CA GLY A 86 1.80 0.20 -11.80
C GLY A 86 3.29 -0.08 -11.66
N TYR A 87 4.00 0.68 -10.82
CA TYR A 87 5.43 0.47 -10.58
C TYR A 87 5.73 -0.83 -9.82
N PHE A 88 4.84 -1.25 -8.91
CA PHE A 88 4.95 -2.57 -8.28
C PHE A 88 4.69 -3.71 -9.27
N LYS A 89 3.72 -3.55 -10.19
CA LYS A 89 3.50 -4.50 -11.30
C LYS A 89 4.72 -4.59 -12.21
N PHE A 90 5.35 -3.46 -12.54
CA PHE A 90 6.61 -3.44 -13.30
C PHE A 90 7.72 -4.21 -12.59
N ARG A 91 7.91 -4.00 -11.27
CA ARG A 91 8.89 -4.75 -10.49
C ARG A 91 8.62 -6.25 -10.49
N HIS A 92 7.36 -6.67 -10.35
CA HIS A 92 7.00 -8.08 -10.41
C HIS A 92 7.27 -8.68 -11.79
N TRP A 93 6.87 -7.99 -12.86
CA TRP A 93 7.19 -8.37 -14.24
C TRP A 93 8.69 -8.51 -14.47
N TYR A 94 9.48 -7.54 -13.99
CA TYR A 94 10.94 -7.56 -14.09
C TYR A 94 11.57 -8.72 -13.32
N ALA A 95 10.94 -9.22 -12.25
CA ALA A 95 11.45 -10.34 -11.48
C ALA A 95 11.05 -11.72 -12.06
N HIS A 96 9.88 -11.84 -12.68
CA HIS A 96 9.29 -13.15 -13.00
C HIS A 96 8.86 -13.37 -14.46
N SER A 97 8.75 -12.32 -15.28
CA SER A 97 7.99 -12.39 -16.54
C SER A 97 8.68 -11.70 -17.73
N ARG A 98 9.99 -11.40 -17.63
CA ARG A 98 10.74 -10.67 -18.67
C ARG A 98 10.75 -11.33 -20.04
N TYR A 99 10.56 -12.65 -20.11
CA TYR A 99 10.81 -13.40 -21.34
C TYR A 99 9.58 -13.51 -22.28
N PHE A 100 8.36 -13.20 -21.82
CA PHE A 100 7.14 -13.53 -22.60
C PHE A 100 6.04 -12.45 -22.62
N HIS A 101 6.25 -11.26 -22.05
CA HIS A 101 5.21 -10.24 -21.96
C HIS A 101 5.71 -8.84 -22.35
N LYS A 102 4.82 -8.02 -22.92
CA LYS A 102 5.08 -6.60 -23.22
C LYS A 102 5.61 -5.88 -21.98
N THR A 103 6.72 -5.16 -22.13
CA THR A 103 7.36 -4.40 -21.07
C THR A 103 6.40 -3.33 -20.52
N PRO A 104 6.05 -3.35 -19.23
CA PRO A 104 5.29 -2.29 -18.60
C PRO A 104 6.10 -0.98 -18.53
N PRO A 105 5.45 0.19 -18.34
CA PRO A 105 6.14 1.47 -18.25
C PRO A 105 7.21 1.46 -17.16
N ILE A 106 8.44 1.87 -17.53
CA ILE A 106 9.56 1.92 -16.59
C ILE A 106 9.36 3.13 -15.66
N PRO A 107 9.41 2.94 -14.32
CA PRO A 107 9.28 4.05 -13.39
C PRO A 107 10.43 5.05 -13.52
N ALA A 108 10.13 6.35 -13.62
CA ALA A 108 11.14 7.39 -13.48
C ALA A 108 11.59 7.49 -12.01
N ILE A 109 12.91 7.51 -11.76
CA ILE A 109 13.46 7.53 -10.39
C ILE A 109 13.02 8.79 -9.63
N GLN A 110 13.03 9.95 -10.30
CA GLN A 110 12.61 11.23 -9.70
C GLN A 110 11.16 11.16 -9.22
N HIS A 111 10.26 10.60 -10.03
CA HIS A 111 8.85 10.46 -9.67
C HIS A 111 8.67 9.51 -8.48
N LEU A 112 9.48 8.44 -8.41
CA LEU A 112 9.48 7.54 -7.26
C LEU A 112 9.96 8.22 -5.97
N GLN A 113 10.93 9.14 -6.05
CA GLN A 113 11.40 9.90 -4.89
C GLN A 113 10.31 10.85 -4.38
N ILE A 114 9.58 11.50 -5.29
CA ILE A 114 8.41 12.34 -4.95
C ILE A 114 7.36 11.50 -4.24
N LEU A 115 7.00 10.34 -4.80
CA LEU A 115 6.07 9.40 -4.18
C LEU A 115 6.49 8.98 -2.76
N CYS A 116 7.76 8.61 -2.57
CA CYS A 116 8.27 8.27 -1.25
C CYS A 116 8.13 9.44 -0.26
N HIS A 117 8.34 10.68 -0.72
CA HIS A 117 8.18 11.87 0.10
C HIS A 117 6.70 12.12 0.45
N GLU A 118 5.79 12.05 -0.53
CA GLU A 118 4.35 12.21 -0.31
C GLU A 118 3.80 11.17 0.67
N PHE A 119 4.19 9.89 0.53
CA PHE A 119 3.84 8.85 1.50
C PHE A 119 4.38 9.15 2.89
N LYS A 120 5.62 9.64 3.00
CA LYS A 120 6.17 10.02 4.31
C LYS A 120 5.34 11.13 4.95
N THR A 121 4.99 12.16 4.20
CA THR A 121 4.29 13.35 4.71
C THR A 121 2.81 13.08 5.01
N HIS A 122 2.10 12.39 4.13
CA HIS A 122 0.65 12.21 4.23
C HIS A 122 0.23 10.89 4.88
N VAL A 123 1.08 9.85 4.79
CA VAL A 123 0.75 8.51 5.28
C VAL A 123 1.52 8.16 6.55
N PHE A 124 2.85 8.29 6.57
CA PHE A 124 3.63 7.77 7.70
C PHE A 124 3.76 8.75 8.87
N LEU A 125 3.78 10.05 8.61
CA LEU A 125 3.89 11.10 9.62
C LEU A 125 2.54 11.71 10.02
N ARG A 126 1.43 11.00 9.78
CA ARG A 126 0.10 11.42 10.24
C ARG A 126 0.18 11.79 11.73
N LYS A 127 -0.21 13.03 12.08
CA LYS A 127 -0.27 13.49 13.47
C LYS A 127 -1.20 12.53 14.24
N LYS A 128 -0.65 11.93 15.29
CA LYS A 128 -1.32 11.00 16.19
C LYS A 128 -2.44 11.67 16.97
#